data_AF-A0A554LLP8-F1
#
_entry.id   AF-A0A554LLP8-F1
#
_cell.length_a   1.000
_cell.length_b   1.000
_cell.length_c   1.000
_cell.angle_alpha   90.00
_cell.angle_beta   90.00
_cell.angle_gamma   90.00
#
_symmetry.space_group_name_H-M   'P 1'
#
loop_
_entity.id
_entity.type
_entity.pdbx_description
1 polymer ?
#
loop_
_entity_poly.entity_id
_entity_poly.type
_entity_poly.pdbx_seq_one_letter_code
_entity_poly.pdbx_strand_id
1 'polypeptide(L)'
;MKNFFYFIVVVAVVITIGVLFYKSSKSKTTNSSESATSASLSIANDVIVDNPIATLYFGNGCPHCKNLEDWLEKNNIADKVKYNRKEVWYNKTNSAELSKKAEICGLKSDEVGVPFLFDDATSKCLTGEPDIENYFKGKINE
;
A
#
# COMPACT_ATOMS: atom_id res chain seq x y z
N MET A 1 -49.36 -26.04 -24.29
CA MET A 1 -49.05 -25.74 -22.86
C MET A 1 -47.64 -26.15 -22.43
N LYS A 2 -47.06 -27.23 -22.95
CA LYS A 2 -45.72 -27.74 -22.55
C LYS A 2 -44.55 -26.76 -22.85
N ASN A 3 -44.64 -26.01 -23.95
CA ASN A 3 -43.61 -25.04 -24.37
C ASN A 3 -43.61 -23.76 -23.52
N PHE A 4 -44.76 -23.41 -22.92
CA PHE A 4 -44.87 -22.26 -22.02
C PHE A 4 -44.20 -22.54 -20.67
N PHE A 5 -44.36 -23.75 -20.15
CA PHE A 5 -43.65 -24.21 -18.95
C PHE A 5 -42.13 -24.26 -19.16
N TYR A 6 -41.67 -24.66 -20.34
CA TYR A 6 -40.23 -24.68 -20.67
C TYR A 6 -39.63 -23.27 -20.62
N PHE A 7 -40.34 -22.26 -21.14
CA PHE A 7 -39.86 -20.87 -21.14
C PHE A 7 -39.72 -20.31 -19.72
N ILE A 8 -40.68 -20.61 -18.83
CA ILE A 8 -40.62 -20.19 -17.42
C ILE A 8 -39.43 -20.82 -16.69
N VAL A 9 -39.15 -22.10 -16.94
CA VAL A 9 -38.02 -22.82 -16.32
C VAL A 9 -36.69 -22.25 -16.80
N VAL A 10 -36.53 -21.96 -18.09
CA VAL A 10 -35.29 -21.38 -18.65
C VAL A 10 -35.04 -19.98 -18.09
N VAL A 11 -36.08 -19.13 -18.00
CA VAL A 11 -35.95 -17.78 -17.42
C VAL A 11 -35.56 -17.85 -15.94
N ALA A 12 -36.14 -18.76 -15.16
CA ALA A 12 -35.79 -18.95 -13.77
C ALA A 12 -34.31 -19.36 -13.59
N VAL A 13 -33.79 -20.25 -14.45
CA VAL A 13 -32.39 -20.69 -14.41
C VAL A 13 -31.41 -19.56 -14.78
N VAL A 14 -31.76 -18.71 -15.75
CA VAL A 14 -30.89 -17.57 -16.12
C VAL A 14 -30.83 -16.53 -14.99
N ILE A 15 -31.96 -16.28 -14.30
CA ILE A 15 -32.01 -15.35 -13.17
C ILE A 15 -31.18 -15.89 -11.98
N THR A 16 -31.27 -17.18 -11.66
CA THR A 16 -30.48 -17.76 -10.55
C THR A 16 -28.98 -17.72 -10.83
N ILE A 17 -28.57 -18.01 -12.07
CA ILE A 17 -27.15 -17.90 -12.48
C ILE A 17 -26.68 -16.44 -12.41
N GLY A 18 -27.48 -15.48 -12.89
CA GLY A 18 -27.15 -14.05 -12.82
C GLY A 18 -26.97 -13.52 -11.39
N VAL A 19 -27.82 -13.96 -10.45
CA VAL A 19 -27.73 -13.58 -9.02
C VAL A 19 -26.47 -14.16 -8.37
N LEU A 20 -26.07 -15.39 -8.72
CA LEU A 20 -24.83 -16.01 -8.22
C LEU A 20 -23.58 -15.25 -8.71
N PHE A 21 -23.55 -14.84 -9.98
CA PHE A 21 -22.45 -14.05 -10.53
C PHE A 21 -22.38 -12.62 -9.96
N TYR A 22 -23.52 -11.97 -9.69
CA TYR A 22 -23.55 -10.63 -9.09
C TYR A 22 -22.94 -10.59 -7.68
N LYS A 23 -23.17 -11.61 -6.85
CA LYS A 23 -22.55 -11.70 -5.52
C LYS A 23 -21.03 -11.92 -5.58
N SER A 24 -20.51 -12.54 -6.64
CA SER A 24 -19.08 -12.86 -6.74
C SER A 24 -18.20 -11.68 -7.18
N SER A 25 -18.77 -10.54 -7.58
CA SER A 25 -18.01 -9.39 -8.10
C SER A 25 -17.79 -8.27 -7.07
N LYS A 26 -18.21 -8.45 -5.80
CA LYS A 26 -18.14 -7.40 -4.76
C LYS A 26 -17.46 -7.88 -3.47
N SER A 27 -16.28 -8.50 -3.58
CA SER A 27 -15.45 -8.82 -2.40
C SER A 27 -13.95 -8.67 -2.67
N LYS A 28 -13.46 -7.42 -2.63
CA LYS A 28 -12.14 -7.11 -2.07
C LYS A 28 -12.10 -5.64 -1.60
N THR A 29 -12.88 -5.37 -0.56
CA THR A 29 -12.65 -4.25 0.35
C THR A 29 -12.29 -4.89 1.68
N THR A 30 -11.01 -4.87 2.03
CA THR A 30 -10.55 -5.16 3.39
C THR A 30 -10.32 -3.82 4.07
N ASN A 31 -11.31 -3.37 4.82
CA ASN A 31 -11.13 -2.40 5.90
C ASN A 31 -11.08 -3.21 7.19
N SER A 32 -9.96 -3.16 7.89
CA SER A 32 -9.88 -3.51 9.31
C SER A 32 -8.99 -2.46 9.99
N SER A 33 -9.64 -1.47 10.59
CA SER A 33 -9.06 -0.65 11.64
C SER A 33 -9.55 -1.24 12.96
N GLU A 34 -8.65 -1.82 13.74
CA GLU A 34 -8.72 -1.80 15.20
C GLU A 34 -7.30 -1.91 15.77
N SER A 35 -7.03 -1.06 16.74
CA SER A 35 -5.73 -0.61 17.21
C SER A 35 -5.39 -1.28 18.54
N ALA A 36 -4.16 -1.77 18.68
CA ALA A 36 -3.21 -1.56 19.80
C ALA A 36 -2.31 -2.78 20.05
N THR A 37 -1.01 -2.46 20.20
CA THR A 37 0.10 -3.27 20.73
C THR A 37 0.69 -4.30 19.76
N SER A 38 1.56 -3.91 18.81
CA SER A 38 2.98 -3.50 18.95
C SER A 38 3.92 -4.62 19.42
N ALA A 39 5.04 -4.71 18.68
CA ALA A 39 6.20 -5.57 18.87
C ALA A 39 6.09 -7.03 18.39
N SER A 40 6.60 -7.24 17.17
CA SER A 40 7.09 -8.48 16.56
C SER A 40 6.20 -9.12 15.48
N LEU A 41 6.74 -9.10 14.25
CA LEU A 41 6.36 -9.81 13.03
C LEU A 41 5.33 -9.14 12.08
N SER A 42 5.71 -8.03 11.45
CA SER A 42 5.18 -7.69 10.10
C SER A 42 6.18 -6.87 9.26
N ILE A 43 7.46 -7.26 9.25
CA ILE A 43 8.52 -6.55 8.50
C ILE A 43 8.46 -6.82 6.98
N ALA A 44 7.53 -7.63 6.48
CA ALA A 44 7.43 -7.97 5.05
C ALA A 44 6.17 -7.46 4.32
N ASN A 45 5.33 -6.65 4.97
CA ASN A 45 4.04 -6.22 4.42
C ASN A 45 3.83 -4.70 4.51
N ASP A 46 2.88 -4.21 3.74
CA ASP A 46 2.38 -2.85 3.79
C ASP A 46 1.92 -2.49 5.21
N VAL A 47 2.30 -1.29 5.67
CA VAL A 47 1.82 -0.67 6.91
C VAL A 47 1.11 0.61 6.53
N ILE A 48 -0.21 0.64 6.71
CA ILE A 48 -1.04 1.82 6.43
C ILE A 48 -1.53 2.37 7.77
N VAL A 49 -1.25 3.64 8.02
CA VAL A 49 -1.64 4.33 9.26
C VAL A 49 -2.60 5.48 8.95
N ASP A 50 -3.41 5.86 9.93
CA ASP A 50 -4.32 7.01 9.79
C ASP A 50 -3.55 8.33 9.92
N ASN A 51 -3.82 9.24 8.98
CA ASN A 51 -3.18 10.56 8.87
C ASN A 51 -1.63 10.49 8.84
N PRO A 52 -1.05 9.78 7.86
CA PRO A 52 0.40 9.69 7.70
C PRO A 52 0.96 11.04 7.20
N ILE A 53 2.14 11.42 7.67
CA ILE A 53 2.85 12.60 7.15
C ILE A 53 3.64 12.27 5.87
N ALA A 54 3.95 10.99 5.66
CA ALA A 54 4.75 10.51 4.55
C ALA A 54 4.43 9.06 4.22
N THR A 55 4.85 8.64 3.03
CA THR A 55 4.77 7.26 2.55
C THR A 55 6.15 6.78 2.09
N LEU A 56 6.66 5.73 2.73
CA LEU A 56 7.90 5.05 2.39
C LEU A 56 7.60 3.85 1.48
N TYR A 57 8.15 3.85 0.29
CA TYR A 57 8.10 2.74 -0.65
C TYR A 57 9.39 1.93 -0.56
N PHE A 58 9.25 0.61 -0.44
CA PHE A 58 10.36 -0.32 -0.26
C PHE A 58 10.15 -1.60 -1.08
N GLY A 59 11.22 -2.38 -1.25
CA GLY A 59 11.15 -3.69 -1.91
C GLY A 59 11.52 -4.81 -0.94
N ASN A 60 10.69 -5.85 -0.87
CA ASN A 60 10.98 -7.01 -0.04
C ASN A 60 12.25 -7.73 -0.53
N GLY A 61 13.26 -7.85 0.34
CA GLY A 61 14.56 -8.43 -0.02
C GLY A 61 15.49 -7.46 -0.75
N CYS A 62 15.18 -6.15 -0.77
CA CYS A 62 16.05 -5.14 -1.33
C CYS A 62 17.26 -4.87 -0.42
N PRO A 63 18.50 -5.14 -0.87
CA PRO A 63 19.70 -4.91 -0.05
C PRO A 63 19.86 -3.45 0.38
N HIS A 64 19.45 -2.51 -0.48
CA HIS A 64 19.54 -1.07 -0.22
C HIS A 64 18.41 -0.54 0.68
N CYS A 65 17.33 -1.29 0.89
CA CYS A 65 16.30 -0.94 1.87
C CYS A 65 16.67 -1.44 3.27
N LYS A 66 17.44 -2.53 3.37
CA LYS A 66 17.69 -3.25 4.64
C LYS A 66 18.32 -2.37 5.73
N ASN A 67 19.33 -1.58 5.38
CA ASN A 67 20.01 -0.70 6.32
C ASN A 67 19.07 0.39 6.85
N LEU A 68 18.28 1.00 5.96
CA LEU A 68 17.25 1.99 6.34
C LEU A 68 16.21 1.36 7.27
N GLU A 69 15.75 0.15 6.96
CA GLU A 69 14.79 -0.59 7.81
C GLU A 69 15.35 -0.86 9.20
N ASP A 70 16.59 -1.34 9.29
CA ASP A 70 17.27 -1.58 10.56
C ASP A 70 17.40 -0.29 11.37
N TRP A 71 17.68 0.84 10.71
CA TRP A 71 17.73 2.13 11.35
C TRP A 71 16.35 2.58 11.85
N LEU A 72 15.30 2.45 11.03
CA LEU A 72 13.93 2.82 11.40
C LEU A 72 13.44 2.01 12.62
N GLU A 73 13.74 0.71 12.64
CA GLU A 73 13.39 -0.18 13.76
C GLU A 73 14.20 0.14 15.01
N LYS A 74 15.53 0.22 14.89
CA LYS A 74 16.43 0.53 16.03
C LYS A 74 16.08 1.84 16.72
N ASN A 75 15.56 2.82 15.98
CA ASN A 75 15.21 4.13 16.51
C ASN A 75 13.72 4.26 16.87
N ASN A 76 12.92 3.20 16.74
CA ASN A 76 11.47 3.18 16.98
C ASN A 76 10.75 4.31 16.25
N ILE A 77 11.06 4.50 14.96
CA ILE A 77 10.53 5.63 14.18
C ILE A 77 9.01 5.53 14.03
N ALA A 78 8.48 4.33 13.86
CA ALA A 78 7.04 4.09 13.76
C ALA A 78 6.26 4.52 15.01
N ASP A 79 6.89 4.54 16.19
CA ASP A 79 6.25 4.98 17.44
C ASP A 79 6.27 6.49 17.60
N LYS A 80 7.17 7.18 16.89
CA LYS A 80 7.41 8.64 17.02
C LYS A 80 6.79 9.43 15.88
N VAL A 81 6.75 8.86 14.69
CA VAL A 81 6.32 9.50 13.45
C VAL A 81 5.32 8.60 12.75
N LYS A 82 4.16 9.15 12.37
CA LYS A 82 3.14 8.42 11.61
C LYS A 82 3.45 8.47 10.12
N TYR A 83 3.83 7.34 9.54
CA TYR A 83 4.09 7.22 8.11
C TYR A 83 3.63 5.86 7.60
N ASN A 84 3.27 5.79 6.32
CA ASN A 84 2.98 4.54 5.65
C ASN A 84 4.27 3.84 5.21
N ARG A 85 4.23 2.51 5.14
CA ARG A 85 5.21 1.68 4.42
C ARG A 85 4.49 0.87 3.36
N LYS A 86 4.98 0.89 2.12
CA LYS A 86 4.37 0.21 0.98
C LYS A 86 5.41 -0.58 0.21
N GLU A 87 5.21 -1.88 0.13
CA GLU A 87 6.03 -2.80 -0.66
C GLU A 87 5.66 -2.60 -2.14
N VAL A 88 6.63 -2.55 -3.06
CA VAL A 88 6.35 -2.28 -4.49
C VAL A 88 6.77 -3.38 -5.46
N TRP A 89 7.62 -4.33 -5.09
CA TRP A 89 8.08 -5.36 -6.03
C TRP A 89 7.03 -6.45 -6.26
N TYR A 90 6.24 -6.77 -5.25
CA TYR A 90 5.20 -7.79 -5.30
C TYR A 90 3.78 -7.20 -5.23
N ASN A 91 3.63 -5.92 -4.88
CA ASN A 91 2.36 -5.20 -4.96
C ASN A 91 2.32 -4.19 -6.11
N LYS A 92 1.66 -4.57 -7.21
CA LYS A 92 1.50 -3.73 -8.41
C LYS A 92 0.73 -2.44 -8.17
N THR A 93 -0.21 -2.44 -7.21
CA THR A 93 -0.97 -1.23 -6.87
C THR A 93 -0.05 -0.19 -6.24
N ASN A 94 0.79 -0.61 -5.30
CA ASN A 94 1.77 0.27 -4.67
C ASN A 94 2.85 0.72 -5.65
N SER A 95 3.30 -0.18 -6.55
CA SER A 95 4.23 0.18 -7.64
C SER A 95 3.66 1.28 -8.53
N ALA A 96 2.39 1.16 -8.94
CA ALA A 96 1.72 2.18 -9.73
C ALA A 96 1.53 3.50 -8.95
N GLU A 97 1.34 3.43 -7.63
CA GLU A 97 1.30 4.61 -6.77
C GLU A 97 2.66 5.29 -6.68
N LEU A 98 3.74 4.54 -6.48
CA LEU A 98 5.12 5.05 -6.51
C LEU A 98 5.40 5.81 -7.80
N SER A 99 5.06 5.24 -8.96
CA SER A 99 5.21 5.90 -10.26
C SER A 99 4.51 7.26 -10.30
N LYS A 100 3.27 7.35 -9.81
CA LYS A 100 2.52 8.62 -9.75
C LYS A 100 3.16 9.62 -8.80
N LYS A 101 3.65 9.18 -7.64
CA LYS A 101 4.31 10.06 -6.66
C LYS A 101 5.65 10.57 -7.20
N ALA A 102 6.39 9.74 -7.93
CA ALA A 102 7.60 10.14 -8.61
C ALA A 102 7.36 11.20 -9.69
N GLU A 103 6.29 11.08 -10.47
CA GLU A 103 5.91 12.06 -11.50
C GLU A 103 5.63 13.45 -10.89
N ILE A 104 5.02 13.51 -9.70
CA ILE A 104 4.82 14.78 -8.96
C ILE A 104 6.15 15.49 -8.69
N CYS A 105 7.21 14.71 -8.48
CA CYS A 105 8.55 15.21 -8.23
C CYS A 105 9.37 15.40 -9.51
N GLY A 106 8.76 15.29 -10.70
CA GLY A 106 9.42 15.47 -11.99
C GLY A 106 10.38 14.33 -12.36
N LEU A 107 10.28 13.19 -11.68
CA LEU A 107 11.07 11.99 -11.99
C LEU A 107 10.33 11.13 -13.01
N LYS A 108 11.06 10.46 -13.89
CA LYS A 108 10.45 9.50 -14.81
C LYS A 108 10.10 8.21 -14.07
N SER A 109 8.92 7.71 -14.35
CA SER A 109 8.31 6.57 -13.66
C SER A 109 9.10 5.26 -13.81
N ASP A 110 9.91 5.14 -14.87
CA ASP A 110 10.79 4.01 -15.19
C ASP A 110 12.20 4.14 -14.59
N GLU A 111 12.56 5.31 -14.05
CA GLU A 111 13.87 5.60 -13.45
C GLU A 111 13.82 5.57 -11.91
N VAL A 112 12.65 5.30 -11.32
CA VAL A 112 12.43 5.38 -9.86
C VAL A 112 12.65 4.02 -9.19
N GLY A 113 13.56 4.01 -8.22
CA GLY A 113 13.89 2.85 -7.39
C GLY A 113 13.46 3.01 -5.93
N VAL A 114 13.79 2.00 -5.12
CA VAL A 114 13.58 1.97 -3.67
C VAL A 114 14.92 1.92 -2.91
N PRO A 115 15.02 2.43 -1.68
CA PRO A 115 13.94 3.07 -0.91
C PRO A 115 13.59 4.47 -1.42
N PHE A 116 12.30 4.80 -1.37
CA PHE A 116 11.76 6.08 -1.83
C PHE A 116 10.75 6.61 -0.83
N LEU A 117 10.88 7.86 -0.41
CA LEU A 117 9.92 8.51 0.48
C LEU A 117 9.21 9.64 -0.26
N PHE A 118 7.88 9.68 -0.13
CA PHE A 118 7.07 10.83 -0.50
C PHE A 118 6.53 11.50 0.77
N ASP A 119 6.84 12.78 0.95
CA ASP A 119 6.26 13.61 2.00
C ASP A 119 4.89 14.12 1.53
N ASP A 120 3.82 13.61 2.14
CA ASP A 120 2.45 13.94 1.74
C ASP A 120 2.06 15.39 2.10
N ALA A 121 2.75 16.03 3.05
CA ALA A 121 2.49 17.41 3.44
C ALA A 121 3.18 18.42 2.50
N THR A 122 4.39 18.11 2.04
CA THR A 122 5.19 19.04 1.21
C THR A 122 5.28 18.65 -0.26
N SER A 123 4.76 17.47 -0.64
CA SER A 123 4.91 16.88 -1.98
C SER A 123 6.37 16.74 -2.42
N LYS A 124 7.29 16.54 -1.46
CA LYS A 124 8.71 16.32 -1.73
C LYS A 124 9.02 14.83 -1.80
N CYS A 125 9.95 14.47 -2.68
CA CYS A 125 10.48 13.12 -2.79
C CYS A 125 11.91 13.04 -2.27
N LEU A 126 12.23 11.96 -1.57
CA LEU A 126 13.57 11.61 -1.13
C LEU A 126 13.91 10.22 -1.62
N THR A 127 15.12 10.06 -2.15
CA THR A 127 15.60 8.81 -2.72
C THR A 127 16.84 8.33 -1.96
N GLY A 128 16.85 7.06 -1.58
CA GLY A 128 17.97 6.46 -0.87
C GLY A 128 17.99 6.72 0.64
N GLU A 129 18.85 5.97 1.32
CA GLU A 129 18.89 5.88 2.80
C GLU A 129 19.24 7.21 3.50
N PRO A 130 20.32 7.94 3.17
CA PRO A 130 20.77 9.07 4.00
C PRO A 130 19.74 10.20 4.09
N ASP A 131 19.09 10.51 2.97
CA ASP A 131 18.10 11.59 2.89
C ASP A 131 16.83 11.23 3.67
N ILE A 132 16.39 9.97 3.57
CA ILE A 132 15.22 9.48 4.30
C ILE A 132 15.50 9.41 5.81
N GLU A 133 16.68 8.96 6.23
CA GLU A 133 17.07 9.01 7.64
C GLU A 133 17.06 10.45 8.18
N ASN A 134 17.66 11.38 7.44
CA ASN A 134 17.73 12.79 7.85
C ASN A 134 16.34 13.43 7.95
N TYR A 135 15.43 13.06 7.05
CA TYR A 135 14.02 13.46 7.14
C TYR A 135 13.40 13.04 8.47
N PHE A 136 13.49 11.75 8.83
CA PHE A 136 12.92 11.26 10.08
C PHE A 136 13.62 11.83 11.31
N LYS A 137 14.94 12.00 11.29
CA LYS A 137 15.68 12.70 12.36
C LYS A 137 15.15 14.12 12.56
N GLY A 138 14.85 14.84 11.49
CA GLY A 138 14.21 16.15 11.55
C GLY A 138 12.84 16.10 12.23
N LYS A 139 12.01 15.11 11.87
CA LYS A 139 10.64 14.97 12.39
C LYS A 139 10.51 14.53 13.84
N ILE A 140 11.55 13.94 14.42
CA ILE A 140 11.56 13.55 15.84
C ILE A 140 11.92 14.74 16.75
N ASN A 141 12.60 15.75 16.21
CA ASN A 141 13.08 16.90 16.98
C ASN A 141 12.20 18.16 16.80
N GLU A 142 11.11 18.05 16.04
CA GLU A 142 10.10 19.09 15.82
C GLU A 142 9.03 19.04 16.93
#